data_AF-A0A1S2ILF7-F1
#
_entry.id   AF-A0A1S2ILF7-F1
#
_cell.length_a   1.000
_cell.length_b   1.000
_cell.length_c   1.000
_cell.angle_alpha   90.00
_cell.angle_beta   90.00
_cell.angle_gamma   90.00
#
_symmetry.space_group_name_H-M   'P 1'
#
loop_
_entity.id
_entity.type
_entity.pdbx_description
1 polymer ?
#
loop_
_entity_poly.entity_id
_entity_poly.type
_entity_poly.pdbx_seq_one_letter_code
_entity_poly.pdbx_strand_id
1 'polypeptide(L)' 'MQCRMTYRALDAKGLDYQMVDVTESANALEFVKELGYLTAPVIVVSDHDHWGGFRPDHIDRVAAGGATESEAVEA' A
#
# COMPACT_ATOMS: atom_id res chain seq x y z
N MET A 1 -12.26 10.98 -5.06
CA MET A 1 -12.05 10.58 -6.48
C MET A 1 -10.59 10.16 -6.76
N GLN A 2 -9.84 9.63 -5.77
CA GLN A 2 -8.43 9.22 -5.92
C GLN A 2 -8.26 7.69 -5.82
N CYS A 3 -9.08 6.99 -5.03
CA CYS A 3 -9.04 5.53 -4.91
C CYS A 3 -9.18 4.81 -6.27
N ARG A 4 -10.09 5.28 -7.14
CA ARG A 4 -10.32 4.68 -8.47
C ARG A 4 -9.12 4.82 -9.41
N MET A 5 -8.32 5.86 -9.26
CA MET A 5 -7.10 6.06 -10.06
C MET A 5 -6.02 5.06 -9.63
N THR A 6 -5.88 4.82 -8.33
CA THR A 6 -4.98 3.78 -7.79
C THR A 6 -5.34 2.39 -8.32
N TYR A 7 -6.60 1.99 -8.21
CA TYR A 7 -7.04 0.67 -8.71
C TYR A 7 -6.78 0.50 -10.20
N ARG A 8 -7.06 1.52 -11.01
CA ARG A 8 -6.78 1.47 -12.45
C ARG A 8 -5.29 1.36 -12.76
N ALA A 9 -4.43 2.03 -11.99
CA ALA A 9 -2.99 1.94 -12.19
C ALA A 9 -2.46 0.55 -11.81
N LEU A 10 -2.96 -0.04 -10.72
CA LEU A 10 -2.62 -1.42 -10.33
C LEU A 10 -3.09 -2.43 -11.38
N ASP A 11 -4.34 -2.31 -11.83
CA ASP A 11 -4.95 -3.17 -12.85
C ASP A 11 -4.23 -3.07 -14.20
N ALA A 12 -3.90 -1.84 -14.64
CA ALA A 12 -3.14 -1.61 -15.86
C ALA A 12 -1.72 -2.20 -15.82
N LYS A 13 -1.16 -2.39 -14.62
CA LYS A 13 0.16 -3.00 -14.41
C LYS A 13 0.07 -4.51 -14.19
N GLY A 14 -1.15 -5.07 -14.08
CA GLY A 14 -1.36 -6.50 -13.81
C GLY A 14 -0.85 -6.93 -12.44
N LEU A 15 -0.85 -6.02 -11.47
CA LEU A 15 -0.43 -6.32 -10.11
C LEU A 15 -1.55 -7.03 -9.34
N ASP A 16 -1.25 -8.14 -8.69
CA ASP A 16 -2.13 -8.73 -7.70
C ASP A 16 -2.16 -7.82 -6.45
N TYR A 17 -3.36 -7.38 -6.06
CA TYR A 17 -3.57 -6.57 -4.87
C TYR A 17 -4.77 -7.08 -4.08
N GLN A 18 -4.71 -6.95 -2.75
CA GLN A 18 -5.85 -7.25 -1.88
C GLN A 18 -6.45 -5.95 -1.36
N MET A 19 -7.77 -5.84 -1.46
CA MET A 19 -8.51 -4.78 -0.77
C MET A 19 -8.73 -5.19 0.68
N VAL A 20 -8.03 -4.52 1.58
CA VAL A 20 -8.21 -4.67 3.02
C VAL A 20 -9.08 -3.50 3.50
N ASP A 21 -10.27 -3.82 4.02
CA ASP A 21 -11.13 -2.82 4.64
C ASP A 21 -10.69 -2.59 6.09
N VAL A 22 -10.13 -1.41 6.35
CA VAL A 22 -9.67 -0.97 7.67
C VAL A 22 -10.83 -0.81 8.67
N THR A 23 -12.08 -0.75 8.22
CA THR A 23 -13.26 -0.69 9.10
C THR A 23 -13.68 -2.07 9.60
N GLU A 24 -13.39 -3.13 8.82
CA GLU A 24 -13.72 -4.52 9.19
C GLU A 24 -12.56 -5.23 9.89
N SER A 25 -11.32 -4.79 9.63
CA SER A 25 -10.10 -5.39 10.16
C SER A 25 -9.47 -4.53 11.26
N ALA A 26 -9.63 -4.94 12.52
CA ALA A 26 -9.04 -4.25 13.67
C ALA A 26 -7.51 -4.18 13.59
N ASN A 27 -6.85 -5.21 13.05
CA ASN A 27 -5.39 -5.21 12.85
C ASN A 27 -4.95 -4.18 11.81
N ALA A 28 -5.68 -4.04 10.70
CA ALA A 28 -5.39 -3.06 9.67
C ALA A 28 -5.65 -1.63 10.17
N LEU A 29 -6.68 -1.46 11.01
CA LEU A 29 -6.98 -0.21 11.69
C LEU A 29 -5.84 0.19 12.65
N GLU A 30 -5.34 -0.72 13.47
CA GLU A 30 -4.21 -0.44 14.37
C GLU A 30 -2.94 -0.13 13.57
N PHE A 31 -2.62 -0.93 12.56
CA PHE A 31 -1.46 -0.68 11.69
C PHE A 31 -1.48 0.70 11.04
N VAL A 32 -2.61 1.11 10.44
CA VAL A 32 -2.75 2.43 9.81
C VAL A 32 -2.69 3.56 10.83
N LYS A 33 -3.23 3.34 12.04
CA LYS A 33 -3.17 4.30 13.15
C LYS A 33 -1.76 4.46 13.70
N GLU A 34 -1.02 3.37 13.90
CA GLU A 34 0.37 3.39 14.36
C GLU A 34 1.28 4.09 13.36
N LEU A 35 1.03 3.89 12.07
CA LEU A 35 1.74 4.58 10.99
C LEU A 35 1.38 6.07 10.88
N GLY A 36 0.34 6.54 11.58
CA GLY A 36 -0.06 7.94 11.62
C GLY A 36 -0.63 8.44 10.29
N TYR A 37 -1.09 7.56 9.41
CA TYR A 37 -1.70 7.98 8.15
C TYR A 37 -3.07 8.60 8.39
N LEU A 38 -3.18 9.88 8.07
CA LEU A 38 -4.43 10.67 8.20
C LEU A 38 -5.20 10.78 6.87
N THR A 39 -4.66 10.21 5.79
CA THR A 39 -5.19 10.35 4.42
C THR A 39 -5.34 9.00 3.74
N ALA A 40 -6.57 8.69 3.33
CA ALA A 40 -6.87 7.54 2.47
C ALA A 40 -6.72 7.90 0.98
N PRO A 41 -6.34 6.97 0.09
CA PRO A 41 -6.06 5.54 0.35
C PRO A 41 -4.64 5.28 0.89
N VAL A 42 -4.47 4.26 1.73
CA VAL A 42 -3.16 3.73 2.12
C VAL A 42 -2.90 2.47 1.28
N ILE A 43 -1.71 2.40 0.68
CA ILE A 43 -1.27 1.24 -0.10
C ILE A 43 -0.09 0.64 0.64
N VAL A 44 -0.20 -0.65 0.95
CA VAL A 44 0.83 -1.43 1.65
C VAL A 44 1.31 -2.50 0.67
N VAL A 45 2.59 -2.50 0.37
CA VAL A 45 3.25 -3.52 -0.46
C VAL A 45 3.94 -4.54 0.43
N SER A 46 4.53 -4.10 1.54
CA SER A 46 5.10 -4.93 2.60
C SER A 46 5.04 -4.19 3.93
N ASP A 47 5.36 -4.86 5.04
CA ASP A 47 5.36 -4.25 6.38
C ASP A 47 6.17 -2.95 6.46
N HIS A 48 7.27 -2.86 5.70
CA HIS A 48 8.17 -1.70 5.65
C HIS A 48 7.96 -0.79 4.42
N ASP A 49 7.24 -1.23 3.39
CA ASP A 49 6.97 -0.43 2.19
C ASP A 49 5.47 -0.16 2.05
N HIS A 50 5.09 1.03 2.49
CA HIS A 50 3.73 1.52 2.47
C HIS A 50 3.71 3.02 2.23
N TRP A 51 2.65 3.53 1.61
CA TRP A 51 2.46 4.95 1.39
C TRP A 51 0.99 5.35 1.40
N GLY A 52 0.74 6.61 1.78
CA GLY A 52 -0.56 7.25 1.66
C GLY A 52 -0.71 8.00 0.34
N GLY A 53 -1.92 7.97 -0.21
CA GLY A 53 -2.33 8.72 -1.40
C GLY A 53 -2.04 8.02 -2.72
N PHE A 54 -2.43 8.68 -3.82
CA PHE A 54 -2.17 8.18 -5.17
C PHE A 54 -0.75 8.55 -5.64
N ARG A 55 0.14 7.57 -5.71
CA ARG A 55 1.52 7.72 -6.17
C ARG A 55 1.82 6.74 -7.32
N PRO A 56 1.62 7.15 -8.58
CA PRO A 56 1.88 6.27 -9.73
C PRO A 56 3.35 5.83 -9.81
N ASP A 57 4.29 6.68 -9.36
CA ASP A 57 5.72 6.35 -9.36
C ASP A 57 6.05 5.13 -8.48
N HIS A 58 5.37 4.99 -7.33
CA HIS A 58 5.54 3.85 -6.44
C HIS A 58 4.90 2.59 -7.03
N ILE A 59 3.73 2.73 -7.66
CA ILE A 59 3.05 1.62 -8.36
C ILE A 59 3.95 1.07 -9.47
N ASP A 60 4.58 1.95 -10.24
CA ASP A 60 5.53 1.56 -11.30
C ASP A 60 6.76 0.85 -10.73
N ARG A 61 7.30 1.32 -9.60
CA ARG A 61 8.41 0.65 -8.91
C ARG A 61 8.05 -0.77 -8.48
N VAL A 62 6.87 -0.95 -7.91
CA VAL A 62 6.37 -2.26 -7.45
C VAL A 62 6.12 -3.19 -8.63
N ALA A 63 5.48 -2.69 -9.69
CA ALA A 63 5.29 -3.41 -10.95
C ALA A 63 6.60 -3.83 -11.61
N ALA A 64 7.67 -3.04 -11.47
CA ALA A 64 8.99 -3.35 -11.99
C ALA A 64 9.76 -4.42 -11.17
N GLY A 65 9.18 -4.96 -10.10
CA GLY A 65 9.78 -6.02 -9.28
C GLY A 65 10.48 -5.56 -8.00
N GLY A 66 10.25 -4.32 -7.56
CA GLY A 66 10.89 -3.75 -6.37
C GLY A 66 10.37 -4.23 -5.01
N ALA A 67 9.49 -5.24 -4.97
CA ALA A 67 8.93 -5.79 -3.72
C ALA A 67 9.71 -7.01 -3.20
N THR A 68 11.02 -7.07 -3.42
CA THR A 68 11.87 -8.08 -2.78
C THR A 68 12.28 -7.57 -1.40
N GLU A 69 11.59 -8.08 -0.38
CA GLU A 69 12.04 -8.26 1.01
C GLU A 69 13.30 -7.46 1.40
N SER A 70 13.10 -6.34 2.11
CA SER A 70 14.19 -5.68 2.82
C SER A 70 13.98 -5.89 4.32
N GLU A 71 14.53 -7.01 4.81
CA GLU A 71 14.96 -7.18 6.20
C GLU A 71 15.71 -5.92 6.67
N ALA A 72 15.15 -5.23 7.67
CA ALA A 72 15.86 -4.32 8.56
C ALA A 72 15.05 -4.11 9.85
N VAL A 73 14.90 -5.18 10.64
CA VAL A 73 14.71 -5.06 12.09
C VAL A 73 16.00 -5.56 12.71
N GLU A 74 16.94 -4.65 12.94
CA GLU A 74 18.06 -4.91 13.84
C GLU A 74 17.62 -4.67 15.30
N ALA A 75 18.16 -5.52 16.18
CA ALA A 75 17.82 -5.68 17.59
C ALA A 75 18.21 -4.50 18.50
#